data_AF-A0A3D4QC11-F1
#
_entry.id   AF-A0A3D4QC11-F1
#
_cell.length_a   1.000
_cell.length_b   1.000
_cell.length_c   1.000
_cell.angle_alpha   90.00
_cell.angle_beta   90.00
_cell.angle_gamma   90.00
#
_symmetry.space_group_name_H-M   'P 1'
#
loop_
_entity.id
_entity.type
_entity.pdbx_description
1 polymer ?
#
loop_
_entity_poly.entity_id
_entity_poly.type
_entity_poly.pdbx_seq_one_letter_code
_entity_poly.pdbx_strand_id
1 'polypeptide(L)'
;MSGPIVIGVGGNLPTAEFGPPRATCGAALQVLSQHPGVEITAHAGWYETAPVPISDQPWFVNGAVAVATDLTPDALMAVLLDIETRFGRRRSERNAARILDLDLLT
;
A
#
# COMPACT_ATOMS: atom_id res chain seq x y z
N MET A 1 22.96 -5.47 -12.02
CA MET A 1 21.93 -4.44 -11.82
C MET A 1 20.89 -5.05 -10.89
N SER A 2 20.62 -4.42 -9.75
CA SER A 2 19.48 -4.85 -8.91
C SER A 2 18.20 -4.65 -9.72
N GLY A 3 17.25 -5.57 -9.63
CA GLY A 3 15.94 -5.43 -10.29
C GLY A 3 15.16 -4.22 -9.74
N PRO A 4 14.03 -3.85 -10.36
CA PRO A 4 13.18 -2.80 -9.84
C PRO A 4 12.65 -3.19 -8.45
N ILE A 5 12.61 -2.24 -7.52
CA ILE A 5 11.94 -2.38 -6.23
C ILE A 5 10.45 -2.15 -6.48
N VAL A 6 9.61 -3.11 -6.12
CA VAL A 6 8.16 -3.04 -6.33
C VAL A 6 7.45 -3.03 -4.99
N ILE A 7 6.52 -2.09 -4.84
CA ILE A 7 5.65 -2.00 -3.67
C ILE A 7 4.23 -2.34 -4.09
N GLY A 8 3.62 -3.32 -3.44
CA GLY A 8 2.18 -3.60 -3.52
C GLY A 8 1.41 -2.63 -2.64
N VAL A 9 0.24 -2.19 -3.10
CA VAL A 9 -0.68 -1.35 -2.33
C VAL A 9 -2.08 -1.95 -2.38
N GLY A 10 -2.73 -2.05 -1.23
CA GLY A 10 -4.06 -2.65 -1.16
C GLY A 10 -4.92 -2.17 0.00
N GLY A 11 -6.24 -2.30 -0.15
CA GLY A 11 -7.20 -2.01 0.92
C GLY A 11 -8.60 -2.45 0.54
N ASN A 12 -9.44 -2.72 1.55
CA ASN A 12 -10.84 -3.12 1.33
C ASN A 12 -11.85 -2.38 2.23
N LEU A 13 -11.39 -1.51 3.13
CA LEU A 13 -12.26 -0.71 3.99
C LEU A 13 -12.30 0.76 3.55
N PRO A 14 -13.48 1.40 3.53
CA PRO A 14 -13.57 2.84 3.34
C PRO A 14 -13.10 3.56 4.61
N THR A 15 -12.65 4.80 4.44
CA THR A 15 -12.29 5.70 5.55
C THR A 15 -13.16 6.97 5.51
N ALA A 16 -13.37 7.61 6.66
CA ALA A 16 -14.10 8.86 6.72
C ALA A 16 -13.34 10.02 6.05
N GLU A 17 -12.01 9.97 6.06
CA GLU A 17 -11.14 11.03 5.53
C GLU A 17 -10.89 10.90 4.01
N PHE A 18 -10.60 9.69 3.53
CA PHE A 18 -10.22 9.47 2.13
C PHE A 18 -11.31 8.79 1.30
N GLY A 19 -12.35 8.25 1.92
CA GLY A 19 -13.46 7.59 1.22
C GLY A 19 -13.14 6.14 0.82
N PRO A 20 -13.48 5.71 -0.42
CA PRO A 20 -13.37 4.31 -0.84
C PRO A 20 -11.91 3.82 -0.89
N PRO A 21 -11.65 2.50 -0.84
CA PRO A 21 -10.29 1.94 -0.77
C PRO A 21 -9.32 2.44 -1.82
N ARG A 22 -9.76 2.61 -3.08
CA ARG A 22 -8.94 3.18 -4.17
C ARG A 22 -8.43 4.59 -3.84
N ALA A 23 -9.26 5.43 -3.23
CA ALA A 23 -8.90 6.79 -2.88
C ALA A 23 -7.90 6.80 -1.71
N THR A 24 -8.11 5.97 -0.69
CA THR A 24 -7.15 5.75 0.41
C THR A 24 -5.79 5.27 -0.13
N CYS A 25 -5.77 4.27 -1.01
CA CYS A 25 -4.54 3.76 -1.63
C CYS A 25 -3.82 4.82 -2.46
N GLY A 26 -4.56 5.59 -3.27
CA GLY A 26 -3.99 6.69 -4.07
C GLY A 26 -3.40 7.80 -3.20
N ALA A 27 -4.07 8.16 -2.10
CA ALA A 27 -3.55 9.13 -1.14
C ALA A 27 -2.27 8.62 -0.45
N ALA A 28 -2.19 7.33 -0.12
CA ALA A 28 -0.98 6.74 0.44
C ALA A 28 0.21 6.81 -0.53
N LEU A 29 -0.01 6.52 -1.81
CA LEU A 29 1.01 6.66 -2.85
C LEU A 29 1.43 8.12 -3.06
N GLN A 30 0.51 9.08 -2.90
CA GLN A 30 0.82 10.50 -2.94
C GLN A 30 1.72 10.92 -1.76
N VAL A 31 1.51 10.34 -0.56
CA VAL A 31 2.40 10.58 0.58
C VAL A 31 3.77 9.92 0.35
N LEU A 32 3.81 8.72 -0.22
CA LEU A 32 5.05 8.03 -0.56
C LEU A 32 5.89 8.84 -1.57
N SER A 33 5.27 9.39 -2.61
CA SER A 33 5.97 10.19 -3.64
C SER A 33 6.50 11.53 -3.14
N GLN A 34 6.03 12.00 -1.97
CA GLN A 34 6.55 13.20 -1.31
C GLN A 34 7.79 12.92 -0.45
N HIS A 35 8.11 11.65 -0.18
CA HIS A 35 9.27 11.30 0.60
C HIS A 35 10.56 11.57 -0.22
N PRO A 36 11.53 12.36 0.26
CA PRO A 36 12.68 12.81 -0.53
C PRO A 36 13.60 11.66 -0.98
N GLY A 37 13.54 10.51 -0.31
CA GLY A 37 14.30 9.32 -0.65
C GLY A 37 13.57 8.32 -1.55
N VAL A 38 12.34 8.59 -2.01
CA VAL A 38 11.55 7.65 -2.82
C VAL A 38 11.00 8.33 -4.06
N GLU A 39 11.31 7.77 -5.23
CA GLU A 39 10.74 8.17 -6.51
C GLU A 39 9.88 7.05 -7.07
N ILE A 40 8.60 7.33 -7.35
CA ILE A 40 7.72 6.39 -8.05
C ILE A 40 7.99 6.50 -9.55
N THR A 41 8.52 5.43 -10.15
CA THR A 41 8.92 5.41 -11.57
C THR A 41 7.86 4.79 -12.47
N ALA A 42 6.98 3.95 -11.94
CA ALA A 42 5.84 3.40 -12.66
C ALA A 42 4.69 3.05 -11.71
N HIS A 43 3.47 3.04 -12.25
CA HIS A 43 2.25 2.67 -11.53
C HIS A 43 1.44 1.66 -12.35
N ALA A 44 1.10 0.52 -11.76
CA ALA A 44 0.26 -0.51 -12.38
C ALA A 44 -1.22 -0.11 -12.37
N GLY A 45 -2.08 -0.81 -13.12
CA GLY A 45 -3.52 -0.59 -13.00
C GLY A 45 -4.06 -0.87 -11.59
N TRP A 46 -5.24 -0.35 -11.28
CA TRP A 46 -6.01 -0.77 -10.10
C TRP A 46 -6.84 -2.00 -10.45
N TYR A 47 -6.84 -2.99 -9.56
CA TYR A 47 -7.56 -4.25 -9.71
C TYR A 47 -8.45 -4.49 -8.51
N GLU A 48 -9.70 -4.88 -8.76
CA GLU A 48 -10.55 -5.43 -7.72
C GLU A 48 -10.36 -6.95 -7.64
N THR A 49 -10.11 -7.45 -6.44
CA THR A 49 -9.87 -8.88 -6.22
C THR A 49 -10.64 -9.37 -4.99
N ALA A 50 -11.12 -10.61 -5.06
CA ALA A 50 -11.74 -11.27 -3.92
C ALA A 50 -10.77 -11.38 -2.72
N PRO A 51 -11.27 -11.32 -1.47
CA PRO A 51 -10.44 -11.53 -0.29
C PRO A 51 -9.85 -12.95 -0.28
N VAL A 52 -8.61 -13.06 0.23
CA VAL A 52 -7.93 -14.35 0.40
C VAL A 52 -7.47 -14.50 1.87
N PRO A 53 -7.86 -15.57 2.58
CA PRO A 53 -8.79 -16.61 2.15
C PRO A 53 -10.19 -16.06 1.89
N ILE A 54 -10.97 -16.78 1.07
CA ILE A 54 -12.34 -16.41 0.74
C ILE A 54 -13.13 -16.21 2.03
N SER A 55 -13.79 -15.06 2.15
CA SER A 55 -14.54 -14.63 3.32
C SER A 55 -15.67 -13.68 2.91
N ASP A 56 -16.45 -13.21 3.89
CA ASP A 56 -17.49 -12.19 3.75
C ASP A 56 -16.95 -10.75 3.75
N GLN A 57 -15.63 -10.59 3.79
CA GLN A 57 -14.99 -9.28 3.70
C GLN A 57 -15.29 -8.61 2.36
N PRO A 58 -15.30 -7.26 2.32
CA PRO A 58 -15.34 -6.54 1.06
C PRO A 58 -14.18 -6.94 0.15
N TRP A 59 -14.40 -6.82 -1.16
CA TRP A 59 -13.36 -6.99 -2.15
C TRP A 59 -12.25 -5.95 -1.94
N PHE A 60 -11.03 -6.37 -2.23
CA PHE A 60 -9.86 -5.50 -2.15
C PHE A 60 -9.72 -4.72 -3.45
N VAL A 61 -9.30 -3.47 -3.33
CA VAL A 61 -8.64 -2.74 -4.40
C VAL A 61 -7.14 -2.91 -4.21
N ASN A 62 -6.46 -3.41 -5.23
CA ASN A 62 -5.02 -3.64 -5.24
C ASN A 62 -4.35 -2.92 -6.42
N GLY A 63 -3.11 -2.51 -6.22
CA GLY A 63 -2.23 -1.93 -7.22
C GLY A 63 -0.78 -2.20 -6.87
N ALA A 64 0.13 -1.70 -7.70
CA ALA A 64 1.56 -1.77 -7.43
C ALA A 64 2.28 -0.58 -8.05
N VAL A 65 3.40 -0.19 -7.45
CA VAL A 65 4.31 0.84 -7.98
C VAL A 65 5.73 0.31 -8.04
N ALA A 66 6.46 0.69 -9.09
CA ALA A 66 7.90 0.54 -9.11
C ALA A 66 8.53 1.80 -8.53
N VAL A 67 9.57 1.65 -7.71
CA VAL A 67 10.26 2.76 -7.08
C VAL A 67 11.76 2.73 -7.30
N ALA A 68 12.35 3.92 -7.41
CA ALA A 68 13.77 4.15 -7.26
C ALA A 68 14.02 4.80 -5.89
N THR A 69 15.02 4.32 -5.16
CA THR A 69 15.34 4.81 -3.83
C THR A 69 16.79 4.51 -3.47
N ASP A 70 17.41 5.41 -2.71
CA ASP A 70 18.72 5.19 -2.07
C ASP A 70 18.58 4.65 -0.64
N LEU A 71 17.34 4.41 -0.18
CA LEU A 71 17.07 3.84 1.13
C LEU A 71 17.45 2.35 1.16
N THR A 72 17.91 1.89 2.32
CA THR A 72 18.02 0.45 2.57
C THR A 72 16.62 -0.18 2.63
N PRO A 73 16.48 -1.50 2.41
CA PRO A 73 15.20 -2.19 2.53
C PRO A 73 14.50 -1.95 3.88
N ASP A 74 15.25 -1.97 4.99
CA ASP A 74 14.70 -1.71 6.33
C ASP A 74 14.21 -0.27 6.49
N ALA A 75 14.94 0.71 5.93
CA ALA A 75 14.53 2.11 5.97
C ALA A 75 13.29 2.35 5.10
N LEU A 76 13.21 1.73 3.92
CA LEU A 76 12.02 1.78 3.08
C LEU A 76 10.83 1.12 3.78
N MET A 77 11.00 -0.05 4.39
CA MET A 77 9.96 -0.72 5.16
C MET A 77 9.45 0.17 6.30
N ALA A 78 10.33 0.87 7.02
CA ALA A 78 9.93 1.81 8.05
C ALA A 78 9.06 2.96 7.51
N VAL A 79 9.36 3.49 6.32
CA VAL A 79 8.53 4.49 5.63
C VAL A 79 7.14 3.93 5.32
N LEU A 80 7.05 2.70 4.78
CA LEU A 80 5.76 2.08 4.47
C LEU A 80 4.90 1.90 5.73
N LEU A 81 5.49 1.39 6.81
CA LEU A 81 4.82 1.19 8.09
C LEU A 81 4.34 2.51 8.73
N ASP A 82 5.12 3.58 8.60
CA ASP A 82 4.71 4.91 9.06
C ASP A 82 3.49 5.41 8.29
N ILE A 83 3.49 5.28 6.95
CA ILE A 83 2.35 5.66 6.11
C ILE A 83 1.11 4.86 6.51
N GLU A 84 1.22 3.55 6.68
CA GLU A 84 0.10 2.73 7.16
C GLU A 84 -0.46 3.21 8.49
N THR A 85 0.42 3.51 9.44
CA THR A 85 0.05 3.99 10.77
C THR A 85 -0.69 5.32 10.68
N ARG A 86 -0.19 6.26 9.86
CA ARG A 86 -0.79 7.59 9.64
C ARG A 86 -2.17 7.50 8.99
N PHE A 87 -2.38 6.53 8.11
CA PHE A 87 -3.69 6.28 7.49
C PHE A 87 -4.66 5.59 8.44
N GLY A 88 -4.18 5.08 9.58
CA GLY A 88 -4.99 4.49 10.65
C GLY A 88 -4.99 2.97 10.67
N ARG A 89 -4.04 2.30 10.00
CA ARG A 89 -3.96 0.83 9.95
C ARG A 89 -3.77 0.30 11.38
N ARG A 90 -4.70 -0.54 11.83
CA ARG A 90 -4.60 -1.24 13.13
C ARG A 90 -4.42 -2.73 12.89
N ARG A 91 -3.31 -3.28 13.39
CA ARG A 91 -3.05 -4.73 13.32
C ARG A 91 -3.89 -5.43 14.38
N SER A 92 -4.79 -6.30 13.95
CA SER A 92 -5.67 -7.08 14.83
C SER A 92 -5.47 -8.57 14.55
N GLU A 93 -6.54 -9.30 14.22
CA GLU A 93 -6.50 -10.71 13.91
C GLU A 93 -5.84 -10.97 12.55
N ARG A 94 -5.32 -12.20 12.37
CA ARG A 94 -4.77 -12.65 11.10
C ARG A 94 -5.84 -12.54 10.00
N ASN A 95 -5.46 -11.99 8.85
CA ASN A 95 -6.32 -11.80 7.68
C ASN A 95 -7.49 -10.81 7.87
N ALA A 96 -7.46 -9.95 8.89
CA ALA A 96 -8.48 -8.92 9.06
C ALA A 96 -8.58 -7.98 7.84
N ALA A 97 -9.77 -7.41 7.64
CA ALA A 97 -9.99 -6.33 6.70
C ALA A 97 -9.11 -5.12 7.08
N ARG A 98 -8.66 -4.37 6.08
CA ARG A 98 -7.69 -3.28 6.27
C ARG A 98 -8.02 -2.10 5.38
N ILE A 99 -7.76 -0.92 5.92
CA ILE A 99 -7.90 0.35 5.21
C ILE A 99 -6.76 0.57 4.21
N LEU A 100 -5.56 0.04 4.52
CA LEU A 100 -4.35 0.17 3.73
C LEU A 100 -3.38 -0.96 4.10
N ASP A 101 -2.64 -1.45 3.11
CA ASP A 101 -1.55 -2.42 3.17
C ASP A 101 -0.50 -1.97 2.14
N LEU A 102 0.76 -1.86 2.54
CA LEU A 102 1.90 -1.52 1.71
C LEU A 102 2.97 -2.61 1.87
N ASP A 103 3.17 -3.40 0.83
CA ASP A 103 4.05 -4.56 0.85
C ASP A 103 5.29 -4.34 -0.02
N LEU A 104 6.48 -4.59 0.52
CA LEU A 104 7.71 -4.64 -0.26
C LEU A 104 7.81 -6.01 -0.96
N LEU A 105 7.78 -6.05 -2.29
CA LEU A 105 7.71 -7.29 -3.08
C LEU A 105 9.06 -7.76 -3.62
N THR A 106 9.97 -6.84 -3.96
CA THR A 106 11.28 -7.12 -4.58
C THR A 106 12.38 -6.21 -4.07
#